data_AF-Q0C7V1-F1
#
_entry.id   AF-Q0C7V1-F1
#
_cell.length_a   1.000
_cell.length_b   1.000
_cell.length_c   1.000
_cell.angle_alpha   90.00
_cell.angle_beta   90.00
_cell.angle_gamma   90.00
#
_symmetry.space_group_name_H-M   'P 1'
#
loop_
_entity.id
_entity.type
_entity.pdbx_description
1 polymer ?
#
loop_
_entity_poly.entity_id
_entity_poly.type
_entity_poly.pdbx_seq_one_letter_code
_entity_poly.pdbx_strand_id
1 'polypeptide(L)'
;MHAVRVGYNPQGQNSTRAVAHGSLLAAIDSTSDWILRWCQKIVSEGIKCICVKPDALDDYNVYTQEILKRTVWTGGCRSWFKGGKRDGAVTAMYGGSIIHYKAEILEGFRVEDFDIEYDSTNRFRFMGNGTTQREVLLEDLAYYVK
;
A
#
# COMPACT_ATOMS: atom_id res chain seq x y z
N MET A 1 13.19 -9.80 14.65
CA MET A 1 12.23 -10.40 13.71
C MET A 1 11.24 -9.31 13.36
N HIS A 2 11.51 -8.52 12.31
CA HIS A 2 10.62 -7.43 11.89
C HIS A 2 9.38 -8.05 11.25
N ALA A 3 8.19 -7.65 11.69
CA ALA A 3 6.94 -8.30 11.30
C ALA A 3 6.04 -7.30 10.60
N VAL A 4 5.76 -7.51 9.32
CA VAL A 4 4.65 -6.84 8.65
C VAL A 4 3.37 -7.49 9.17
N ARG A 5 2.66 -6.79 10.07
CA ARG A 5 1.36 -7.24 10.55
C ARG A 5 0.31 -6.65 9.62
N VAL A 6 -0.05 -7.43 8.60
CA VAL A 6 -1.29 -7.16 7.88
C VAL A 6 -2.44 -7.46 8.85
N GLY A 7 -3.04 -6.41 9.42
CA GLY A 7 -4.17 -6.53 10.32
C GLY A 7 -5.29 -7.33 9.65
N TYR A 8 -5.58 -8.51 10.19
CA TYR A 8 -6.68 -9.35 9.75
C TYR A 8 -7.97 -8.82 10.38
N ASN A 9 -8.84 -8.18 9.59
CA ASN A 9 -10.21 -7.88 10.00
C ASN A 9 -11.13 -9.04 9.58
N PRO A 10 -11.63 -9.87 10.51
CA PRO A 10 -12.50 -11.02 10.21
C PRO A 10 -13.89 -10.62 9.68
N GLN A 11 -14.28 -9.33 9.70
CA GLN A 11 -15.62 -8.87 9.35
C GLN A 11 -15.72 -8.14 8.00
N GLY A 12 -14.60 -7.91 7.30
CA GLY A 12 -14.56 -7.13 6.06
C GLY A 12 -13.49 -7.63 5.11
N GLN A 13 -13.67 -8.84 4.56
CA GLN A 13 -12.72 -9.42 3.62
C GLN A 13 -12.90 -8.78 2.24
N ASN A 14 -12.23 -7.65 2.04
CA ASN A 14 -12.26 -6.88 0.80
C ASN A 14 -10.94 -7.16 0.07
N SER A 15 -10.96 -8.07 -0.89
CA SER A 15 -9.84 -8.39 -1.75
C SER A 15 -9.73 -7.33 -2.85
N THR A 16 -8.91 -6.31 -2.67
CA THR A 16 -8.68 -5.16 -3.58
C THR A 16 -7.93 -5.50 -4.87
N ARG A 17 -8.18 -6.68 -5.44
CA ARG A 17 -7.45 -7.19 -6.58
C ARG A 17 -8.07 -6.60 -7.86
N ALA A 18 -7.24 -6.11 -8.77
CA ALA A 18 -7.68 -5.68 -10.10
C ALA A 18 -7.92 -6.90 -11.03
N VAL A 19 -8.66 -7.92 -10.57
CA VAL A 19 -8.73 -9.24 -11.23
C VAL A 19 -9.35 -9.15 -12.63
N ALA A 20 -10.31 -8.24 -12.83
CA ALA A 20 -11.00 -8.10 -14.12
C ALA A 20 -10.77 -6.73 -14.79
N HIS A 21 -9.78 -5.95 -14.33
CA HIS A 21 -9.37 -4.71 -14.98
C HIS A 21 -7.99 -4.90 -15.61
N GLY A 22 -7.96 -5.27 -16.89
CA GLY A 22 -6.72 -5.38 -17.67
C GLY A 22 -5.87 -6.63 -17.36
N SER A 23 -4.54 -6.48 -17.46
CA SER A 23 -3.61 -7.58 -17.24
C SER A 23 -3.40 -7.83 -15.75
N LEU A 24 -3.84 -8.98 -15.26
CA LEU A 24 -3.59 -9.43 -13.89
C LEU A 24 -2.09 -9.50 -13.57
N LEU A 25 -1.28 -9.90 -14.55
CA LEU A 25 0.18 -9.98 -14.39
C LEU A 25 0.77 -8.58 -14.11
N ALA A 26 0.31 -7.55 -14.84
CA ALA A 26 0.76 -6.19 -14.62
C ALA A 26 0.36 -5.65 -13.22
N ALA A 27 -0.81 -6.06 -12.72
CA ALA A 27 -1.25 -5.72 -11.36
C ALA A 27 -0.37 -6.36 -10.29
N ILE A 28 -0.03 -7.65 -10.47
CA ILE A 28 0.84 -8.40 -9.55
C ILE A 28 2.25 -7.81 -9.55
N ASP A 29 2.79 -7.53 -10.72
CA ASP A 29 4.13 -6.93 -10.90
C ASP A 29 4.22 -5.58 -10.16
N SER A 30 3.28 -4.67 -10.43
CA SER A 30 3.24 -3.35 -9.79
C SER A 30 3.06 -3.45 -8.27
N THR A 31 2.24 -4.40 -7.79
CA THR A 31 2.05 -4.64 -6.36
C THR A 31 3.33 -5.20 -5.73
N SER A 32 4.08 -6.03 -6.45
CA SER A 32 5.35 -6.59 -5.99
C SER A 32 6.40 -5.49 -5.82
N ASP A 33 6.52 -4.58 -6.79
CA ASP A 33 7.39 -3.40 -6.67
C ASP A 33 7.03 -2.54 -5.45
N TRP A 34 5.74 -2.31 -5.21
CA TRP A 34 5.27 -1.57 -4.04
C TRP A 34 5.64 -2.27 -2.72
N ILE A 35 5.51 -3.60 -2.64
CA ILE A 35 5.95 -4.39 -1.47
C ILE A 35 7.46 -4.25 -1.28
N LEU A 36 8.25 -4.30 -2.35
CA LEU A 36 9.71 -4.16 -2.28
C LEU A 36 10.14 -2.78 -1.76
N ARG A 37 9.43 -1.70 -2.14
CA ARG A 37 9.65 -0.35 -1.57
C ARG A 37 9.43 -0.33 -0.05
N TRP A 38 8.37 -0.98 0.43
CA TRP A 38 8.15 -1.15 1.87
C TRP A 38 9.25 -1.95 2.55
N CYS A 39 9.70 -3.06 1.95
CA CYS A 39 10.80 -3.85 2.49
C CYS A 39 12.08 -3.01 2.63
N GLN A 40 12.42 -2.22 1.62
CA GLN A 40 13.58 -1.32 1.67
C GLN A 40 13.43 -0.30 2.79
N LYS A 41 12.27 0.36 2.89
CA LYS A 41 11.99 1.34 3.96
C LYS A 41 12.08 0.73 5.36
N ILE A 42 11.55 -0.48 5.53
CA ILE A 42 11.54 -1.19 6.82
C ILE A 42 12.97 -1.43 7.30
N VAL A 43 13.83 -1.92 6.40
CA VAL A 43 15.23 -2.21 6.73
C VAL A 43 16.02 -0.92 6.91
N SER A 44 15.82 0.08 6.06
CA SER A 44 16.59 1.33 6.11
C SER A 44 16.28 2.17 7.34
N GLU A 45 15.02 2.21 7.78
CA GLU A 45 14.58 3.08 8.88
C GLU A 45 14.48 2.37 10.23
N GLY A 46 14.71 1.05 10.29
CA GLY A 46 14.59 0.26 11.52
C GLY A 46 13.13 0.17 12.00
N ILE A 47 12.21 -0.09 11.08
CA ILE A 47 10.78 -0.25 11.37
C ILE A 47 10.53 -1.66 11.88
N LYS A 48 9.91 -1.77 13.06
CA LYS A 48 9.53 -3.03 13.70
C LYS A 48 8.32 -3.67 13.04
N CYS A 49 7.27 -2.88 12.88
CA CYS A 49 6.04 -3.31 12.24
C CYS A 49 5.30 -2.15 11.57
N ILE A 50 4.51 -2.51 10.56
CA ILE A 50 3.55 -1.61 9.91
C ILE A 50 2.17 -2.24 9.97
N CYS A 51 1.15 -1.44 10.25
CA CYS A 51 -0.25 -1.85 10.27
C CYS A 51 -1.09 -0.83 9.50
N VAL A 52 -2.07 -1.28 8.71
CA VAL A 52 -3.03 -0.36 8.07
C VAL A 52 -3.91 0.24 9.15
N LYS A 53 -4.12 1.56 9.10
CA LYS A 53 -5.02 2.21 10.05
C LYS A 53 -6.48 1.81 9.79
N PRO A 54 -7.26 1.49 10.83
CA PRO A 54 -8.66 1.08 10.65
C PRO A 54 -9.53 2.12 9.93
N ASP A 55 -9.33 3.41 10.23
CA ASP A 55 -10.03 4.53 9.59
C ASP A 55 -9.71 4.63 8.09
N ALA A 56 -8.44 4.52 7.71
CA ALA A 56 -8.02 4.51 6.31
C ALA A 56 -8.63 3.34 5.53
N LEU A 57 -8.73 2.17 6.17
CA LEU A 57 -9.39 1.00 5.57
C LEU A 57 -10.90 1.25 5.37
N ASP A 58 -11.58 1.79 6.37
CA ASP A 58 -13.01 2.07 6.31
C ASP A 58 -13.36 3.14 5.27
N ASP A 59 -12.60 4.24 5.21
CA ASP A 59 -12.75 5.28 4.21
C ASP A 59 -12.56 4.73 2.78
N TYR A 60 -11.52 3.92 2.59
CA TYR A 60 -11.27 3.25 1.32
C TYR A 60 -12.41 2.33 0.91
N ASN A 61 -12.99 1.60 1.88
CA ASN A 61 -14.11 0.69 1.63
C ASN A 61 -15.36 1.45 1.19
N VAL A 62 -15.72 2.52 1.91
CA VAL A 62 -16.86 3.37 1.56
C VAL A 62 -16.68 3.93 0.15
N TYR A 63 -15.52 4.51 -0.15
CA TYR A 63 -15.22 5.08 -1.46
C TYR A 63 -15.29 4.04 -2.58
N THR A 64 -14.68 2.88 -2.37
CA THR A 64 -14.64 1.80 -3.38
C THR A 64 -16.03 1.23 -3.66
N GLN A 65 -16.84 1.00 -2.62
CA GLN A 65 -18.21 0.52 -2.81
C GLN A 65 -19.07 1.55 -3.56
N GLU A 66 -18.90 2.84 -3.30
CA GLU A 66 -19.65 3.89 -3.99
C GLU A 66 -19.33 3.95 -5.49
N ILE A 67 -18.05 3.78 -5.84
CA ILE A 67 -17.64 3.69 -7.24
C ILE A 67 -18.20 2.44 -7.90
N LEU A 68 -18.08 1.28 -7.24
CA LEU A 68 -18.51 0.01 -7.80
C LEU A 68 -20.02 -0.04 -8.07
N LYS A 69 -20.85 0.70 -7.34
CA LYS A 69 -22.30 0.86 -7.63
C LYS A 69 -22.57 1.28 -9.07
N ARG A 70 -21.68 2.06 -9.68
CA ARG A 70 -21.81 2.59 -11.05
C ARG A 70 -21.28 1.65 -12.13
N THR A 71 -20.79 0.47 -11.75
CA THR A 71 -20.15 -0.49 -12.65
C THR A 71 -21.05 -1.70 -12.91
N VAL A 72 -20.75 -2.46 -13.96
CA VAL A 72 -21.49 -3.70 -14.28
C VAL A 72 -21.36 -4.79 -13.19
N TRP A 73 -20.37 -4.66 -12.30
CA TRP A 73 -20.06 -5.65 -11.26
C TRP A 73 -21.15 -5.75 -10.18
N THR A 74 -22.00 -4.74 -10.04
CA THR A 74 -23.14 -4.75 -9.10
C THR A 74 -24.43 -5.29 -9.71
N GLY A 75 -24.46 -5.64 -10.99
CA GLY A 75 -25.65 -6.19 -11.66
C GLY A 75 -26.20 -7.45 -10.97
N GLY A 76 -27.49 -7.73 -11.11
CA GLY A 76 -28.24 -8.73 -10.32
C GLY A 76 -27.92 -10.22 -10.56
N CYS A 77 -26.66 -10.55 -10.83
CA CYS A 77 -26.13 -11.90 -10.98
C CYS A 77 -25.43 -12.38 -9.70
N ARG A 78 -25.52 -13.68 -9.42
CA ARG A 78 -24.69 -14.33 -8.39
C ARG A 78 -23.30 -14.55 -8.96
N SER A 79 -22.30 -13.92 -8.37
CA SER A 79 -20.92 -14.06 -8.81
C SER A 79 -19.97 -14.25 -7.62
N TRP A 80 -18.81 -14.83 -7.89
CA TRP A 80 -17.74 -14.93 -6.90
C TRP A 80 -17.28 -13.54 -6.40
N PHE A 81 -17.38 -12.51 -7.26
CA PHE A 81 -17.07 -11.12 -6.90
C PHE A 81 -17.93 -10.57 -5.75
N LYS A 82 -19.12 -11.16 -5.54
CA LYS A 82 -20.08 -10.79 -4.48
C LYS A 82 -20.14 -11.81 -3.34
N GLY A 83 -19.14 -12.68 -3.22
CA GLY A 83 -19.16 -13.79 -2.28
C GLY A 83 -20.30 -14.78 -2.53
N GLY A 84 -20.69 -14.98 -3.80
CA GLY A 84 -21.76 -15.90 -4.20
C GLY A 84 -23.19 -15.38 -4.00
N LYS A 85 -23.36 -14.15 -3.50
CA LYS A 85 -24.67 -13.51 -3.28
C LYS A 85 -25.11 -12.74 -4.52
N ARG A 86 -26.43 -12.61 -4.72
CA ARG A 86 -27.00 -11.84 -5.85
C ARG A 86 -26.80 -10.34 -5.67
N ASP A 87 -27.05 -9.86 -4.45
CA ASP A 87 -26.97 -8.45 -4.05
C ASP A 87 -25.88 -8.24 -2.98
N GLY A 88 -24.83 -9.07 -3.01
CA GLY A 88 -23.68 -8.91 -2.13
C GLY A 88 -22.81 -7.73 -2.54
N ALA A 89 -22.11 -7.15 -1.56
CA ALA A 89 -21.07 -6.16 -1.82
C ALA A 89 -19.99 -6.77 -2.73
N VAL A 90 -19.49 -5.98 -3.67
CA VAL A 90 -18.44 -6.43 -4.58
C VAL A 90 -17.11 -6.35 -3.82
N THR A 91 -16.52 -7.49 -3.48
CA THR A 91 -15.34 -7.56 -2.60
C THR A 91 -14.04 -7.83 -3.34
N ALA A 92 -14.11 -8.32 -4.57
CA ALA A 92 -12.94 -8.82 -5.30
C ALA A 92 -12.42 -7.87 -6.40
N MET A 93 -13.01 -6.69 -6.55
CA MET A 93 -12.72 -5.74 -7.62
C MET A 93 -12.23 -4.41 -7.05
N TYR A 94 -11.15 -3.88 -7.65
CA TYR A 94 -10.79 -2.48 -7.50
C TYR A 94 -11.76 -1.59 -8.29
N GLY A 95 -12.22 -0.48 -7.70
CA GLY A 95 -13.19 0.41 -8.33
C GLY A 95 -12.67 1.25 -9.50
N GLY A 96 -11.34 1.40 -9.62
CA GLY A 96 -10.70 2.21 -10.67
C GLY A 96 -10.15 1.39 -11.84
N SER A 97 -9.57 2.08 -12.82
CA SER A 97 -8.83 1.44 -13.92
C SER A 97 -7.49 0.88 -13.44
N ILE A 98 -6.91 -0.05 -14.20
CA ILE A 98 -5.58 -0.60 -13.89
C ILE A 98 -4.47 0.46 -13.98
N ILE A 99 -4.65 1.46 -14.86
CA ILE A 99 -3.73 2.60 -14.98
C ILE A 99 -3.81 3.44 -13.71
N HIS A 100 -5.03 3.75 -13.24
CA HIS A 100 -5.24 4.48 -11.99
C HIS A 100 -4.65 3.72 -10.79
N TYR A 101 -4.82 2.39 -10.73
CA TYR A 101 -4.21 1.55 -9.69
C TYR A 101 -2.68 1.65 -9.70
N LYS A 102 -2.06 1.51 -10.87
CA LYS A 102 -0.60 1.53 -11.00
C LYS A 102 -0.02 2.93 -10.81
N ALA A 103 -0.41 3.88 -11.67
CA ALA A 103 0.22 5.18 -11.81
C ALA A 103 -0.13 6.16 -10.67
N GLU A 104 -1.31 6.04 -10.07
CA GLU A 104 -1.73 6.99 -9.04
C GLU A 104 -1.62 6.37 -7.64
N ILE A 105 -2.14 5.16 -7.45
CA ILE A 105 -2.20 4.55 -6.11
C ILE A 105 -0.87 3.91 -5.70
N LEU A 106 -0.27 3.05 -6.52
CA LEU A 106 0.95 2.34 -6.15
C LEU A 106 2.21 3.19 -6.27
N GLU A 107 2.26 4.14 -7.22
CA GLU A 107 3.41 5.03 -7.37
C GLU A 107 3.51 6.08 -6.26
N GLY A 108 2.38 6.61 -5.77
CA GLY A 108 2.35 7.63 -4.72
C GLY A 108 2.91 7.20 -3.35
N PHE A 109 3.10 5.89 -3.12
CA PHE A 109 3.67 5.30 -1.90
C PHE A 109 3.15 5.95 -0.62
N ARG A 110 1.83 5.84 -0.39
CA ARG A 110 1.12 6.45 0.74
C ARG A 110 1.45 5.77 2.06
N VAL A 111 2.41 6.34 2.78
CA VAL A 111 2.90 5.86 4.09
C VAL A 111 1.96 6.31 5.22
N GLU A 112 1.25 7.42 5.02
CA GLU A 112 0.37 8.08 5.98
C GLU A 112 -0.85 7.25 6.39
N ASP A 113 -1.26 6.29 5.56
CA ASP A 113 -2.39 5.38 5.81
C ASP A 113 -2.00 4.20 6.74
N PHE A 114 -0.75 4.17 7.20
CA PHE A 114 -0.19 3.11 8.05
C PHE A 114 0.26 3.65 9.40
N ASP A 115 0.03 2.85 10.44
CA ASP A 115 0.71 2.97 11.72
C ASP A 115 2.06 2.27 11.66
N ILE A 116 3.12 3.00 12.01
CA ILE A 116 4.50 2.53 11.95
C ILE A 116 5.08 2.46 13.36
N GLU A 117 5.45 1.26 13.79
CA GLU A 117 6.18 1.03 15.03
C GLU A 117 7.67 0.87 14.71
N TYR A 118 8.53 1.62 15.38
CA TYR A 118 9.99 1.55 15.21
C TYR A 118 10.63 0.68 16.29
N ASP A 119 11.79 0.08 15.99
CA ASP A 119 12.55 -0.72 16.96
C ASP A 119 13.25 0.13 18.04
N SER A 120 13.26 1.45 17.88
CA SER A 120 13.90 2.38 18.81
C SER A 120 12.95 3.50 19.23
N THR A 121 13.15 4.03 20.43
CA THR A 121 12.40 5.19 20.95
C THR A 121 12.52 6.42 20.05
N ASN A 122 13.65 6.56 19.34
CA ASN A 122 13.87 7.65 18.40
C ASN A 122 13.79 7.15 16.94
N ARG A 123 12.75 7.58 16.21
CA ARG A 123 12.55 7.22 14.80
C ARG A 123 13.70 7.62 13.87
N PHE A 124 14.53 8.59 14.26
CA PHE A 124 15.66 9.07 13.46
C PHE A 124 16.97 8.32 13.73
N ARG A 125 16.93 7.22 14.49
CA ARG A 125 18.12 6.40 14.77
C ARG A 125 18.83 5.91 13.50
N PHE A 126 18.10 5.74 12.39
CA PHE A 126 18.69 5.32 11.13
C PHE A 126 19.70 6.31 10.54
N MET A 127 19.71 7.57 11.00
CA MET A 127 20.69 8.58 10.56
C MET A 127 22.13 8.26 11.01
N GLY A 128 22.32 7.25 11.88
CA GLY A 128 23.63 6.81 12.31
C GLY A 128 24.40 7.91 13.03
N ASN A 129 25.61 8.21 12.54
CA ASN A 129 26.49 9.23 13.09
C ASN A 129 26.33 10.61 12.43
N GLY A 130 25.38 10.77 11.50
CA GLY A 130 25.10 12.04 10.85
C GLY A 130 26.17 12.51 9.84
N THR A 131 27.17 11.67 9.52
CA THR A 131 28.21 12.00 8.54
C THR A 131 28.04 11.17 7.26
N THR A 132 28.29 11.78 6.12
CA THR A 132 28.30 11.14 4.81
C THR A 132 29.68 10.58 4.47
N GLN A 133 29.76 9.63 3.52
CA GLN A 133 31.06 9.15 3.03
C GLN A 133 31.91 10.27 2.43
N ARG A 134 31.27 11.29 1.84
CA ARG A 134 31.93 12.47 1.27
C ARG A 134 32.73 13.26 2.31
N GLU A 135 32.17 13.42 3.51
CA GLU A 135 32.86 14.05 4.65
C GLU A 135 34.03 13.20 5.16
N VAL A 136 33.85 11.88 5.23
CA VAL A 136 34.91 10.95 5.67
C VAL A 136 36.07 10.91 4.67
N LEU A 137 35.79 11.02 3.38
CA LEU A 137 36.78 11.00 2.29
C LEU A 137 37.42 12.37 1.99
N LEU A 138 37.06 13.42 2.75
CA LEU A 138 37.55 14.80 2.54
C LEU A 138 37.35 15.32 1.10
N GLU A 139 36.23 14.93 0.48
CA GLU A 139 35.79 15.41 -0.82
C GLU A 139 35.20 16.84 -0.74
N ASP A 140 34.86 17.44 -1.89
CA ASP A 140 34.22 18.76 -1.93
C ASP A 140 32.84 18.77 -1.26
N LEU A 141 32.77 19.47 -0.12
CA LEU A 141 31.57 19.64 0.70
C LEU A 141 30.65 20.77 0.21
N ALA A 142 31.13 21.66 -0.66
CA ALA A 142 30.36 22.80 -1.16
C ALA A 142 29.55 22.50 -2.43
N TYR A 143 29.44 21.22 -2.84
CA TYR A 143 28.81 20.80 -4.09
C TYR A 143 27.36 21.26 -4.29
N TYR A 144 26.66 21.61 -3.20
CA TYR A 144 25.26 22.03 -3.20
C TYR A 144 25.07 23.56 -3.20
N VAL A 145 26.13 24.35 -3.06
CA VAL A 145 26.09 25.82 -3.16
C VAL A 145 26.49 26.19 -4.59
N LYS A 146 25.54 26.73 -5.36
CA LYS A 146 25.76 27.30 -6.70
C LYS A 146 25.67 28.81 -6.66
#